data_AF-A0A2K5PEC0-F1
#
_entry.id   AF-A0A2K5PEC0-F1
#
_cell.length_a   1.000
_cell.length_b   1.000
_cell.length_c   1.000
_cell.angle_alpha   90.00
_cell.angle_beta   90.00
_cell.angle_gamma   90.00
#
_symmetry.space_group_name_H-M   'P 1'
#
loop_
_entity.id
_entity.type
_entity.pdbx_description
1 polymer ?
#
loop_
_entity_poly.entity_id
_entity_poly.type
_entity_poly.pdbx_seq_one_letter_code
_entity_poly.pdbx_strand_id
1 'polypeptide(L)'
;MQFTSVSNVLTSIAGVGLSFATSTTATTTVTTTTATTVTSGFTVNQQLSSGGFENLVPYTSTVSVVPTPVMTYAQLEGLVNEWNLELEDQEKCFLLQATQVNAWDRTLIENGEMICILHGEVNKVKLDQKRLEQELDFILSQQQELEFLLTYLEESVSDQSGLHYLQHADEERVETYRLAESIDAQLKQMAQDLKDVVNHLNIFGSSTDTTDPLQQICRILNAHMDSLQWIDRNSGILRRKVEEVTRVFEDYHHKAHAYNVNTAFY
;
A
#
# COMPACT_ATOMS: atom_id res chain seq x y z
N MET A 1 17.99 -34.66 11.91
CA MET A 1 17.80 -33.33 11.30
C MET A 1 16.45 -32.82 11.76
N GLN A 2 16.44 -31.94 12.75
CA GLN A 2 15.24 -31.37 13.35
C GLN A 2 14.87 -30.10 12.57
N PHE A 3 13.64 -30.01 12.07
CA PHE A 3 13.09 -28.77 11.52
C PHE A 3 12.17 -28.15 12.58
N THR A 4 12.58 -27.01 13.11
CA THR A 4 11.78 -26.19 14.02
C THR A 4 10.73 -25.42 13.23
N SER A 5 9.46 -25.65 13.56
CA SER A 5 8.32 -24.86 13.09
C SER A 5 8.27 -23.54 13.85
N VAL A 6 8.24 -22.41 13.13
CA VAL A 6 7.97 -21.08 13.71
C VAL A 6 6.59 -20.66 13.21
N SER A 7 5.61 -20.65 14.13
CA SER A 7 4.30 -20.03 13.93
C SER A 7 4.46 -18.51 14.03
N ASN A 8 4.19 -17.79 12.94
CA ASN A 8 3.93 -16.35 12.99
C ASN A 8 2.43 -16.12 13.16
N VAL A 9 2.04 -15.55 14.30
CA VAL A 9 0.73 -14.96 14.54
C VAL A 9 0.74 -13.56 13.93
N LEU A 10 -0.12 -13.32 12.95
CA LEU A 10 -0.35 -12.00 12.37
C LEU A 10 -1.49 -11.30 13.12
N THR A 11 -1.16 -10.27 13.89
CA THR A 11 -2.10 -9.32 14.47
C THR A 11 -2.58 -8.34 13.41
N SER A 12 -3.90 -8.24 13.26
CA SER A 12 -4.61 -7.30 12.40
C SER A 12 -4.53 -5.89 12.98
N ILE A 13 -4.07 -4.93 12.17
CA ILE A 13 -4.26 -3.48 12.39
C ILE A 13 -5.05 -2.95 11.20
N ALA A 14 -6.15 -2.27 11.51
CA ALA A 14 -7.09 -1.70 10.57
C ALA A 14 -6.58 -0.35 10.02
N GLY A 15 -6.74 -0.18 8.71
CA GLY A 15 -7.34 1.02 8.10
C GLY A 15 -6.51 2.29 7.95
N VAL A 16 -5.86 2.44 6.78
CA VAL A 16 -5.75 3.76 6.11
C VAL A 16 -6.03 3.54 4.62
N GLY A 17 -7.17 4.04 4.15
CA GLY A 17 -7.58 3.96 2.75
C GLY A 17 -6.86 4.99 1.91
N LEU A 18 -6.08 4.54 0.92
CA LEU A 18 -5.54 5.37 -0.15
C LEU A 18 -6.43 5.21 -1.39
N SER A 19 -7.22 6.24 -1.68
CA SER A 19 -8.02 6.36 -2.90
C SER A 19 -7.13 6.80 -4.07
N PHE A 20 -7.04 5.96 -5.10
CA PHE A 20 -6.40 6.28 -6.37
C PHE A 20 -7.43 6.95 -7.29
N ALA A 21 -7.23 8.23 -7.61
CA ALA A 21 -7.96 8.92 -8.67
C ALA A 21 -7.03 9.05 -9.89
N THR A 22 -7.43 8.43 -11.00
CA THR A 22 -6.77 8.55 -12.30
C THR A 22 -6.96 9.98 -12.81
N SER A 23 -5.89 10.77 -12.82
CA SER A 23 -5.86 12.09 -13.47
C SER A 23 -4.96 12.04 -14.69
N THR A 24 -5.54 12.32 -15.85
CA THR A 24 -4.92 12.60 -17.14
C THR A 24 -3.74 13.57 -17.03
N THR A 25 -2.65 13.21 -17.70
CA THR A 25 -1.37 13.93 -17.73
C THR A 25 -1.42 15.11 -18.69
N ALA A 26 -1.16 16.31 -18.17
CA ALA A 26 -0.66 17.43 -18.96
C ALA A 26 0.72 17.82 -18.42
N THR A 27 1.69 17.86 -19.32
CA THR A 27 3.12 18.07 -19.07
C THR A 27 3.41 19.54 -18.73
N THR A 28 4.00 19.79 -17.57
CA THR A 28 4.70 21.05 -17.30
C THR A 28 5.96 20.77 -16.49
N THR A 29 7.11 21.05 -17.11
CA THR A 29 8.45 21.00 -16.54
C THR A 29 8.64 22.10 -15.49
N VAL A 30 8.98 21.72 -14.26
CA VAL A 30 9.53 22.65 -13.26
C VAL A 30 10.70 21.99 -12.54
N THR A 31 11.88 22.53 -12.76
CA THR A 31 13.12 22.23 -12.04
C THR A 31 13.02 22.80 -10.63
N THR A 32 13.20 21.98 -9.59
CA THR A 32 13.36 22.47 -8.21
C THR A 32 14.60 21.85 -7.57
N THR A 33 15.54 22.73 -7.24
CA THR A 33 16.70 22.49 -6.39
C THR A 33 16.25 22.51 -4.92
N THR A 34 16.47 21.42 -4.20
CA THR A 34 16.19 21.33 -2.76
C THR A 34 17.46 21.65 -1.98
N ALA A 35 17.46 22.78 -1.26
CA ALA A 35 18.41 23.06 -0.19
C ALA A 35 17.69 22.87 1.15
N THR A 36 18.18 21.94 1.95
CA THR A 36 17.73 21.65 3.31
C THR A 36 18.31 22.67 4.29
N THR A 37 17.46 23.47 4.92
CA THR A 37 17.77 24.24 6.13
C THR A 37 17.00 23.68 7.32
N VAL A 38 17.72 23.01 8.21
CA VAL A 38 17.25 22.66 9.56
C VAL A 38 17.19 23.93 10.41
N THR A 39 15.98 24.29 10.87
CA THR A 39 15.78 25.35 11.86
C THR A 39 15.18 24.71 13.10
N SER A 40 16.02 24.45 14.10
CA SER A 40 15.59 24.13 15.45
C SER A 40 15.14 25.41 16.14
N GLY A 41 13.84 25.58 16.32
CA GLY A 41 13.24 26.66 17.10
C GLY A 41 12.68 26.14 18.41
N PHE A 42 13.43 26.28 19.50
CA PHE A 42 12.93 26.10 20.86
C PHE A 42 12.60 27.48 21.42
N THR A 43 11.32 27.81 21.55
CA THR A 43 10.84 29.07 22.15
C THR A 43 10.40 28.84 23.58
N VAL A 44 11.22 29.28 24.54
CA VAL A 44 10.84 29.47 25.95
C VAL A 44 10.33 30.89 26.10
N ASN A 45 9.03 31.04 26.33
CA ASN A 45 8.45 32.30 26.78
C ASN A 45 8.59 32.40 28.30
N GLN A 46 9.49 33.25 28.79
CA GLN A 46 9.51 33.69 30.18
C GLN A 46 9.20 35.19 30.21
N GLN A 47 8.00 35.53 30.67
CA GLN A 47 7.52 36.90 30.82
C GLN A 47 7.76 37.35 32.27
N LEU A 48 8.81 38.14 32.48
CA LEU A 48 9.01 38.89 33.72
C LEU A 48 8.35 40.26 33.57
N SER A 49 7.19 40.44 34.20
CA SER A 49 6.53 41.73 34.32
C SER A 49 7.17 42.56 35.44
N SER A 50 7.89 43.62 35.06
CA SER A 50 8.25 44.70 35.98
C SER A 50 7.40 45.92 35.63
N GLY A 51 6.45 46.26 36.51
CA GLY A 51 5.66 47.49 36.42
C GLY A 51 6.54 48.73 36.62
N GLY A 52 6.39 49.72 35.74
CA GLY A 52 7.18 50.95 35.73
C GLY A 52 6.50 52.11 36.46
N PHE A 53 7.24 53.20 36.65
CA PHE A 53 6.72 54.56 36.82
C PHE A 53 7.78 55.56 36.33
N GLU A 54 7.43 56.40 35.36
CA GLU A 54 8.14 57.65 35.05
C GLU A 54 7.57 58.78 35.92
N ASN A 55 8.43 59.60 36.53
CA ASN A 55 8.19 61.05 36.63
C ASN A 55 9.49 61.81 37.00
N LEU A 56 9.79 62.85 36.23
CA LEU A 56 10.85 63.83 36.42
C LEU A 56 10.35 65.03 37.22
N VAL A 57 11.18 65.62 38.12
CA VAL A 57 11.37 67.07 38.45
C VAL A 57 12.27 67.19 39.71
N PRO A 58 13.09 68.26 39.86
CA PRO A 58 14.38 68.22 40.56
C PRO A 58 14.41 68.93 41.92
N TYR A 59 15.02 68.33 42.96
CA TYR A 59 15.33 69.03 44.21
C TYR A 59 16.63 68.55 44.88
N THR A 60 17.58 69.48 44.99
CA THR A 60 18.50 69.77 46.10
C THR A 60 19.15 68.61 46.88
N SER A 61 20.48 68.55 46.81
CA SER A 61 21.35 67.81 47.72
C SER A 61 21.06 68.12 49.19
N THR A 62 20.45 67.17 49.87
CA THR A 62 20.61 66.98 51.31
C THR A 62 21.12 65.56 51.49
N VAL A 63 22.28 65.41 52.12
CA VAL A 63 22.76 64.10 52.60
C VAL A 63 21.83 63.72 53.75
N SER A 64 20.72 63.08 53.40
CA SER A 64 19.95 62.29 54.34
C SER A 64 20.64 60.93 54.40
N VAL A 65 21.12 60.57 55.59
CA VAL A 65 21.52 59.20 55.87
C VAL A 65 20.28 58.33 55.66
N VAL A 66 20.15 57.78 54.45
CA VAL A 66 19.22 56.68 54.19
C VAL A 66 19.59 55.60 55.20
N PRO A 67 18.70 55.18 56.11
CA PRO A 67 18.94 53.95 56.81
C PRO A 67 19.03 52.91 55.71
N THR A 68 20.24 52.42 55.44
CA THR A 68 20.42 51.23 54.62
C THR A 68 19.42 50.22 55.16
N PRO A 69 18.52 49.66 54.33
CA PRO A 69 17.64 48.62 54.81
C PRO A 69 18.54 47.44 55.15
N VAL A 70 18.96 47.39 56.41
CA VAL A 70 19.71 46.27 56.96
C VAL A 70 18.68 45.16 57.02
N MET A 71 18.72 44.28 56.03
CA MET A 71 17.98 43.04 55.99
C MET A 71 18.06 42.38 57.36
N THR A 72 16.91 42.15 57.97
CA THR A 72 16.87 41.41 59.23
C THR A 72 17.20 39.95 58.91
N TYR A 73 17.90 39.24 59.79
CA TYR A 73 18.21 37.82 59.59
C TYR A 73 16.95 36.98 59.23
N ALA A 74 15.80 37.32 59.81
CA ALA A 74 14.51 36.70 59.47
C ALA A 74 14.03 36.95 58.02
N GLN A 75 14.36 38.10 57.43
CA GLN A 75 14.05 38.40 56.02
C GLN A 75 14.99 37.65 55.06
N LEU A 76 16.26 37.48 55.43
CA LEU A 76 17.19 36.62 54.69
C LEU A 76 16.72 35.17 54.71
N GLU A 77 16.37 34.67 55.89
CA GLU A 77 15.90 33.31 56.08
C GLU A 77 14.60 33.05 55.32
N GLY A 78 13.70 34.04 55.26
CA GLY A 78 12.51 34.01 54.39
C GLY A 78 12.85 33.88 52.90
N LEU A 79 13.77 34.70 52.38
CA LEU A 79 14.21 34.64 50.98
C LEU A 79 14.94 33.34 50.65
N VAL A 80 15.78 32.82 51.56
CA VAL A 80 16.46 31.53 51.40
C VAL A 80 15.44 30.40 51.35
N ASN A 81 14.42 30.43 52.20
CA ASN A 81 13.35 29.43 52.19
C ASN A 81 12.50 29.51 50.92
N GLU A 82 12.22 30.72 50.43
CA GLU A 82 11.50 30.95 49.16
C GLU A 82 12.28 30.42 47.96
N TRP A 83 13.58 30.73 47.85
CA TRP A 83 14.42 30.19 46.79
C TRP A 83 14.59 28.68 46.88
N ASN A 84 14.64 28.11 48.08
CA ASN A 84 14.70 26.66 48.25
C ASN A 84 13.39 25.98 47.80
N LEU A 85 12.24 26.58 48.11
CA LEU A 85 10.94 26.08 47.67
C LEU A 85 10.78 26.18 46.14
N GLU A 86 11.18 27.31 45.55
CA GLU A 86 11.18 27.50 44.10
C GLU A 86 12.13 26.51 43.41
N LEU A 87 13.32 26.27 43.99
CA LEU A 87 14.25 25.30 43.44
C LEU A 87 13.70 23.87 43.49
N GLU A 88 13.00 23.49 44.56
CA GLU A 88 12.34 22.20 44.66
C GLU A 88 11.18 22.06 43.66
N ASP A 89 10.43 23.12 43.40
CA ASP A 89 9.36 23.13 42.40
C ASP A 89 9.91 23.05 40.96
N GLN A 90 10.95 23.83 40.66
CA GLN A 90 11.66 23.77 39.39
C GLN A 90 12.30 22.40 39.16
N GLU A 91 12.86 21.77 40.21
CA GLU A 91 13.39 20.40 40.12
C GLU A 91 12.29 19.42 39.70
N LYS A 92 11.11 19.47 40.34
CA LYS A 92 9.96 18.63 39.99
C LYS A 92 9.50 18.87 38.56
N CYS A 93 9.36 20.13 38.15
CA CYS A 93 8.95 20.51 36.80
C CYS A 93 9.98 20.03 35.75
N PHE A 94 11.27 20.18 36.03
CA PHE A 94 12.34 19.73 35.15
C PHE A 94 12.31 18.21 34.97
N LEU A 95 12.12 17.44 36.05
CA LEU A 95 12.06 15.99 35.98
C LEU A 95 10.85 15.50 35.16
N LEU A 96 9.71 16.16 35.32
CA LEU A 96 8.51 15.89 34.53
C LEU A 96 8.74 16.19 33.04
N GLN A 97 9.33 17.35 32.74
CA GLN A 97 9.64 17.74 31.38
C GLN A 97 10.66 16.79 30.73
N ALA A 98 11.71 16.38 31.44
CA ALA A 98 12.68 15.41 30.96
C ALA A 98 12.02 14.06 30.63
N THR A 99 11.06 13.62 31.46
CA THR A 99 10.28 12.41 31.22
C THR A 99 9.39 12.53 29.99
N GLN A 100 8.74 13.69 29.81
CA GLN A 100 7.90 13.97 28.63
C GLN A 100 8.73 14.01 27.34
N VAL A 101 9.89 14.68 27.36
CA VAL A 101 10.82 14.71 26.23
C VAL A 101 11.30 13.29 25.89
N ASN A 102 11.59 12.47 26.90
CA ASN A 102 11.97 11.08 26.69
C ASN A 102 10.82 10.25 26.06
N ALA A 103 9.57 10.51 26.42
CA ALA A 103 8.41 9.87 25.78
C ALA A 103 8.27 10.31 24.31
N TRP A 104 8.44 11.60 24.02
CA TRP A 104 8.44 12.11 22.65
C TRP A 104 9.59 11.55 21.81
N ASP A 105 10.78 11.38 22.39
CA ASP A 105 11.93 10.78 21.72
C ASP A 105 11.65 9.32 21.30
N ARG A 106 11.03 8.52 22.18
CA ARG A 106 10.60 7.15 21.82
C ARG A 106 9.63 7.14 20.65
N THR A 107 8.58 7.96 20.68
CA THR A 107 7.62 8.04 19.58
C THR A 107 8.26 8.55 18.28
N LEU A 108 9.25 9.45 18.37
CA LEU A 108 9.98 9.92 17.20
C LEU A 108 10.81 8.79 16.56
N ILE A 109 11.47 7.98 17.38
CA ILE A 109 12.23 6.82 16.91
C ILE A 109 11.29 5.80 16.24
N GLU A 110 10.17 5.45 16.88
CA GLU A 110 9.16 4.53 16.32
C GLU A 110 8.62 5.04 14.98
N ASN A 111 8.27 6.32 14.89
CA ASN A 111 7.84 6.92 13.63
C ASN A 111 8.95 6.89 12.57
N GLY A 112 10.20 7.11 12.97
CA GLY A 112 11.37 6.99 12.09
C GLY A 112 11.51 5.59 11.50
N GLU A 113 11.37 4.55 12.32
CA GLU A 113 11.37 3.15 11.86
C GLU A 113 10.23 2.86 10.89
N MET A 114 9.02 3.34 11.19
CA MET A 114 7.85 3.19 10.29
C MET A 114 8.07 3.90 8.95
N ILE A 115 8.70 5.08 8.95
CA ILE A 115 9.08 5.79 7.72
C ILE A 115 10.10 4.98 6.92
N CYS A 116 11.08 4.35 7.57
CA CYS A 116 12.05 3.49 6.90
C CYS A 116 11.39 2.27 6.24
N ILE A 117 10.44 1.61 6.94
CA ILE A 117 9.67 0.49 6.39
C ILE A 117 8.87 0.95 5.17
N LEU A 118 8.11 2.04 5.32
CA LEU A 118 7.29 2.60 4.24
C LEU A 118 8.14 2.98 3.03
N HIS A 119 9.30 3.60 3.24
CA HIS A 119 10.22 3.92 2.15
C HIS A 119 10.73 2.67 1.43
N GLY A 120 11.02 1.59 2.17
CA GLY A 120 11.38 0.29 1.60
C GLY A 120 10.25 -0.29 0.72
N GLU A 121 9.02 -0.29 1.22
CA GLU A 121 7.84 -0.77 0.48
C GLU A 121 7.56 0.08 -0.76
N VAL A 122 7.64 1.41 -0.65
CA VAL A 122 7.45 2.33 -1.78
C VAL A 122 8.50 2.07 -2.88
N ASN A 123 9.76 1.83 -2.52
CA ASN A 123 10.79 1.51 -3.50
C ASN A 123 10.55 0.16 -4.18
N LYS A 124 10.05 -0.84 -3.44
CA LYS A 124 9.63 -2.11 -4.01
C LYS A 124 8.49 -1.91 -5.03
N VAL A 125 7.44 -1.17 -4.66
CA VAL A 125 6.31 -0.87 -5.56
C VAL A 125 6.78 -0.10 -6.79
N LYS A 126 7.69 0.86 -6.66
CA LYS A 126 8.28 1.57 -7.82
C LYS A 126 9.02 0.64 -8.76
N LEU A 127 9.77 -0.33 -8.22
CA LEU A 127 10.46 -1.32 -9.03
C LEU A 127 9.47 -2.24 -9.75
N ASP A 128 8.43 -2.71 -9.04
CA ASP A 128 7.37 -3.54 -9.60
C ASP A 128 6.58 -2.80 -10.69
N GLN A 129 6.30 -1.51 -10.49
CA GLN A 129 5.68 -0.65 -11.51
C GLN A 129 6.57 -0.53 -12.75
N LYS A 130 7.86 -0.24 -12.58
CA LYS A 130 8.80 -0.15 -13.71
C LYS A 130 8.89 -1.47 -14.48
N ARG A 131 8.88 -2.60 -13.76
CA ARG A 131 8.82 -3.93 -14.40
C ARG A 131 7.54 -4.08 -15.21
N LEU A 132 6.38 -3.71 -14.65
CA LEU A 132 5.10 -3.81 -15.35
C LEU A 132 5.05 -2.92 -16.60
N GLU A 133 5.61 -1.71 -16.54
CA GLU A 133 5.74 -0.81 -17.69
C GLU A 133 6.57 -1.47 -18.80
N GLN A 134 7.69 -2.11 -18.47
CA GLN A 134 8.52 -2.83 -19.44
C GLN A 134 7.81 -4.05 -20.05
N GLU A 135 7.07 -4.82 -19.24
CA GLU A 135 6.27 -5.94 -19.73
C GLU A 135 5.15 -5.44 -20.66
N LEU A 136 4.53 -4.30 -20.35
CA LEU A 136 3.51 -3.69 -21.21
C LEU A 136 4.10 -3.24 -22.55
N ASP A 137 5.26 -2.57 -22.54
CA ASP A 137 5.97 -2.18 -23.76
C ASP A 137 6.34 -3.41 -24.61
N PHE A 138 6.76 -4.50 -23.95
CA PHE A 138 7.06 -5.76 -24.62
C PHE A 138 5.81 -6.41 -25.26
N ILE A 139 4.68 -6.43 -24.55
CA ILE A 139 3.41 -6.93 -25.09
C ILE A 139 2.94 -6.06 -26.26
N LEU A 140 3.04 -4.73 -26.17
CA LEU A 140 2.70 -3.82 -27.26
C LEU A 140 3.57 -4.07 -28.50
N SER A 141 4.87 -4.25 -28.31
CA SER A 141 5.79 -4.60 -29.40
C SER A 141 5.40 -5.92 -30.08
N GLN A 142 5.03 -6.95 -29.30
CA GLN A 142 4.56 -8.21 -29.85
C GLN A 142 3.24 -8.07 -30.62
N GLN A 143 2.30 -7.27 -30.09
CA GLN A 143 1.03 -7.00 -30.77
C GLN A 143 1.27 -6.29 -32.11
N GLN A 144 2.18 -5.31 -32.15
CA GLN A 144 2.55 -4.61 -33.38
C GLN A 144 3.23 -5.53 -34.40
N GLU A 145 4.14 -6.41 -33.96
CA GLU A 145 4.78 -7.39 -34.86
C GLU A 145 3.75 -8.38 -35.43
N LEU A 146 2.83 -8.86 -34.60
CA LEU A 146 1.76 -9.77 -35.03
C LEU A 146 0.81 -9.09 -36.02
N GLU A 147 0.44 -7.82 -35.78
CA GLU A 147 -0.38 -7.03 -36.69
C GLU A 147 0.32 -6.81 -38.04
N PHE A 148 1.62 -6.50 -38.02
CA PHE A 148 2.41 -6.38 -39.24
C PHE A 148 2.46 -7.70 -40.03
N LEU A 149 2.73 -8.81 -39.35
CA LEU A 149 2.75 -10.13 -39.97
C LEU A 149 1.38 -10.52 -40.53
N LEU A 150 0.30 -10.26 -39.80
CA LEU A 150 -1.07 -10.51 -40.24
C LEU A 150 -1.38 -9.69 -41.50
N THR A 151 -1.09 -8.39 -41.49
CA THR A 151 -1.31 -7.49 -42.64
C THR A 151 -0.54 -7.98 -43.88
N TYR A 152 0.72 -8.39 -43.70
CA TYR A 152 1.53 -8.96 -44.79
C TYR A 152 0.92 -10.26 -45.35
N LEU A 153 0.45 -11.14 -44.47
CA LEU A 153 -0.21 -12.39 -44.89
C LEU A 153 -1.53 -12.11 -45.59
N GLU A 154 -2.34 -11.18 -45.10
CA GLU A 154 -3.60 -10.75 -45.73
C GLU A 154 -3.36 -10.21 -47.14
N GLU A 155 -2.33 -9.38 -47.34
CA GLU A 155 -1.93 -8.89 -48.66
C GLU A 155 -1.52 -10.05 -49.59
N SER A 156 -0.67 -10.96 -49.10
CA SER A 156 -0.21 -12.12 -49.89
C SER A 156 -1.35 -13.08 -50.30
N VAL A 157 -2.33 -13.28 -49.42
CA VAL A 157 -3.51 -14.12 -49.68
C VAL A 157 -4.46 -13.43 -50.65
N SER A 158 -4.63 -12.10 -50.53
CA SER A 158 -5.44 -11.32 -51.48
C SER A 158 -4.88 -11.42 -52.90
N ASP A 159 -3.56 -11.29 -53.07
CA ASP A 159 -2.88 -11.43 -54.37
C ASP A 159 -3.05 -12.84 -54.97
N GLN A 160 -3.01 -13.87 -54.13
CA GLN A 160 -3.16 -15.26 -54.56
C GLN A 160 -4.63 -15.62 -54.89
N SER A 161 -5.59 -15.06 -54.16
CA SER A 161 -7.02 -15.23 -54.43
C SER A 161 -7.46 -14.58 -55.74
N GLY A 162 -6.76 -13.54 -56.22
CA GLY A 162 -7.05 -12.91 -57.52
C GLY A 162 -6.70 -13.76 -58.75
N LEU A 163 -5.88 -14.81 -58.57
CA LEU A 163 -5.37 -15.66 -59.64
C LEU A 163 -6.05 -17.06 -59.70
N HIS A 164 -6.80 -17.44 -58.66
CA HIS A 164 -7.34 -18.80 -58.50
C HIS A 164 -8.85 -18.85 -58.79
N TYR A 165 -9.27 -19.58 -59.82
CA TYR A 165 -10.68 -19.83 -60.11
C TYR A 165 -11.26 -20.81 -59.08
N LEU A 166 -12.13 -20.33 -58.21
CA LEU A 166 -12.74 -21.13 -57.13
C LEU A 166 -13.70 -22.17 -57.72
N GLN A 167 -13.55 -23.44 -57.34
CA GLN A 167 -14.47 -24.51 -57.73
C GLN A 167 -15.70 -24.51 -56.79
N HIS A 168 -16.87 -24.96 -57.25
CA HIS A 168 -18.11 -24.98 -56.43
C HIS A 168 -17.94 -25.65 -55.04
N ALA A 169 -17.06 -26.65 -54.90
CA ALA A 169 -16.76 -27.30 -53.62
C ALA A 169 -15.92 -26.45 -52.64
N ASP A 170 -15.26 -25.41 -53.15
CA ASP A 170 -14.52 -24.43 -52.36
C ASP A 170 -15.43 -23.28 -51.93
N GLU A 171 -16.42 -22.91 -52.76
CA GLU A 171 -17.47 -21.94 -52.38
C GLU A 171 -18.29 -22.41 -51.18
N GLU A 172 -18.77 -23.67 -51.18
CA GLU A 172 -19.55 -24.21 -50.06
C GLU A 172 -18.72 -24.28 -48.76
N ARG A 173 -17.42 -24.57 -48.87
CA ARG A 173 -16.50 -24.53 -47.72
C ARG A 173 -16.32 -23.12 -47.19
N VAL A 174 -16.15 -22.12 -48.05
CA VAL A 174 -16.07 -20.71 -47.63
C VAL A 174 -17.32 -20.29 -46.87
N GLU A 175 -18.51 -20.67 -47.33
CA GLU A 175 -19.77 -20.37 -46.62
C GLU A 175 -19.83 -20.99 -45.22
N THR A 176 -19.35 -22.24 -45.05
CA THR A 176 -19.29 -22.85 -43.71
C THR A 176 -18.34 -22.12 -42.75
N TYR A 177 -17.18 -21.66 -43.22
CA TYR A 177 -16.25 -20.87 -42.41
C TYR A 177 -16.80 -19.47 -42.10
N ARG A 178 -17.48 -18.84 -43.05
CA ARG A 178 -18.15 -17.55 -42.84
C ARG A 178 -19.25 -17.62 -41.79
N LEU A 179 -20.00 -18.73 -41.76
CA LEU A 179 -20.97 -18.98 -40.70
C LEU A 179 -20.27 -19.14 -39.33
N ALA A 180 -19.17 -19.88 -39.26
CA ALA A 180 -18.39 -20.03 -38.03
C ALA A 180 -17.85 -18.67 -37.52
N GLU A 181 -17.33 -17.83 -38.41
CA GLU A 181 -16.92 -16.46 -38.10
C GLU A 181 -18.08 -15.62 -37.56
N SER A 182 -19.26 -15.69 -38.19
CA SER A 182 -20.45 -14.99 -37.72
C SER A 182 -20.88 -15.44 -36.32
N ILE A 183 -20.80 -16.73 -36.02
CA ILE A 183 -21.14 -17.27 -34.69
C ILE A 183 -20.12 -16.78 -33.64
N ASP A 184 -18.81 -16.80 -33.94
CA ASP A 184 -17.78 -16.27 -33.03
C ASP A 184 -17.96 -14.77 -32.76
N ALA A 185 -18.25 -13.98 -33.80
CA ALA A 185 -18.55 -12.56 -33.66
C ALA A 185 -19.80 -12.33 -32.79
N GLN A 186 -20.87 -13.12 -32.97
CA GLN A 186 -22.07 -13.06 -32.14
C GLN A 186 -21.78 -13.44 -30.68
N LEU A 187 -20.98 -14.48 -30.42
CA LEU A 187 -20.58 -14.87 -29.06
C LEU A 187 -19.75 -13.78 -28.37
N LYS A 188 -18.80 -13.16 -29.08
CA LYS A 188 -18.02 -12.03 -28.58
C LYS A 188 -18.89 -10.82 -28.26
N GLN A 189 -19.83 -10.49 -29.14
CA GLN A 189 -20.80 -9.41 -28.90
C GLN A 189 -21.65 -9.72 -27.65
N MET A 190 -22.20 -10.93 -27.53
CA MET A 190 -22.98 -11.31 -26.35
C MET A 190 -22.16 -11.29 -25.06
N ALA A 191 -20.88 -11.68 -25.10
CA ALA A 191 -19.99 -11.58 -23.94
C ALA A 191 -19.75 -10.12 -23.53
N GLN A 192 -19.60 -9.22 -24.51
CA GLN A 192 -19.49 -7.79 -24.26
C GLN A 192 -20.81 -7.21 -23.72
N ASP A 193 -21.95 -7.57 -24.30
CA ASP A 193 -23.26 -7.15 -23.82
C ASP A 193 -23.50 -7.61 -22.37
N LEU A 194 -23.12 -8.84 -22.02
CA LEU A 194 -23.19 -9.34 -20.64
C LEU A 194 -22.27 -8.56 -19.71
N LYS A 195 -21.05 -8.24 -20.15
CA LYS A 195 -20.11 -7.41 -19.39
C LYS A 195 -20.70 -6.02 -19.14
N ASP A 196 -21.34 -5.43 -20.15
CA ASP A 196 -21.97 -4.12 -20.05
C ASP A 196 -23.20 -4.17 -19.14
N VAL A 197 -24.05 -5.19 -19.23
CA VAL A 197 -25.17 -5.41 -18.29
C VAL A 197 -24.66 -5.55 -16.85
N VAL A 198 -23.57 -6.29 -16.63
CA VAL A 198 -22.95 -6.42 -15.30
C VAL A 198 -22.40 -5.07 -14.82
N ASN A 199 -21.74 -4.30 -15.69
CA ASN A 199 -21.25 -2.97 -15.36
C ASN A 199 -22.40 -2.03 -15.00
N HIS A 200 -23.47 -2.01 -15.79
CA HIS A 200 -24.67 -1.21 -15.52
C HIS A 200 -25.35 -1.63 -14.22
N LEU A 201 -25.46 -2.92 -13.93
CA LEU A 201 -26.04 -3.43 -12.68
C LEU A 201 -25.18 -3.05 -11.48
N ASN A 202 -23.86 -3.13 -11.60
CA ASN A 202 -22.93 -2.68 -10.55
C ASN A 202 -23.03 -1.17 -10.31
N ILE A 203 -23.19 -0.37 -11.38
CA ILE A 203 -23.39 1.07 -11.27
C ILE A 203 -24.75 1.39 -10.62
N PHE A 204 -25.83 0.74 -11.06
CA PHE A 204 -27.17 0.89 -10.46
C PHE A 204 -27.20 0.49 -8.98
N GLY A 205 -26.54 -0.62 -8.63
CA GLY A 205 -26.36 -1.05 -7.23
C GLY A 205 -25.45 -0.12 -6.41
N SER A 206 -24.75 0.83 -7.04
CA SER A 206 -23.89 1.83 -6.41
C SER A 206 -24.42 3.26 -6.44
N SER A 207 -25.65 3.45 -6.93
CA SER A 207 -26.31 4.77 -7.05
C SER A 207 -26.67 5.43 -5.71
N THR A 208 -26.40 4.78 -4.57
CA THR A 208 -26.54 5.36 -3.24
C THR A 208 -25.14 5.49 -2.64
N ASP A 209 -24.59 6.70 -2.65
CA ASP A 209 -23.28 7.07 -2.08
C ASP A 209 -22.20 6.01 -2.25
N THR A 210 -21.37 6.10 -3.30
CA THR A 210 -20.18 5.26 -3.46
C THR A 210 -19.17 5.39 -2.31
N THR A 211 -19.36 6.40 -1.46
CA THR A 211 -18.68 6.71 -0.21
C THR A 211 -19.30 6.06 1.04
N ASP A 212 -20.44 5.36 0.92
CA ASP A 212 -21.05 4.65 2.04
C ASP A 212 -20.10 3.53 2.53
N PRO A 213 -19.59 3.62 3.77
CA PRO A 213 -18.74 2.58 4.34
C PRO A 213 -19.40 1.20 4.29
N LEU A 214 -20.74 1.13 4.40
CA LEU A 214 -21.46 -0.13 4.32
C LEU A 214 -21.35 -0.77 2.93
N GLN A 215 -21.46 0.03 1.87
CA GLN A 215 -21.30 -0.48 0.52
C GLN A 215 -19.85 -0.93 0.25
N GLN A 216 -18.86 -0.22 0.79
CA GLN A 216 -17.46 -0.65 0.73
C GLN A 216 -17.25 -1.99 1.44
N ILE A 217 -17.83 -2.16 2.65
CA ILE A 217 -17.77 -3.42 3.39
C ILE A 217 -18.40 -4.56 2.60
N CYS A 218 -19.57 -4.35 2.00
CA CYS A 218 -20.22 -5.36 1.17
C CYS A 218 -19.37 -5.77 -0.04
N ARG A 219 -18.70 -4.81 -0.70
CA ARG A 219 -17.78 -5.10 -1.82
C ARG A 219 -16.57 -5.92 -1.35
N ILE A 220 -15.97 -5.54 -0.23
CA ILE A 220 -14.82 -6.27 0.36
C ILE A 220 -15.25 -7.69 0.74
N LEU A 221 -16.39 -7.85 1.40
CA LEU A 221 -16.92 -9.14 1.81
C LEU A 221 -17.22 -10.03 0.60
N ASN A 222 -17.76 -9.46 -0.48
CA ASN A 222 -17.99 -10.22 -1.72
C ASN A 222 -16.68 -10.70 -2.33
N ALA A 223 -15.68 -9.82 -2.45
CA ALA A 223 -14.34 -10.19 -2.94
C ALA A 223 -13.65 -11.24 -2.05
N HIS A 224 -13.81 -11.13 -0.72
CA HIS A 224 -13.29 -12.11 0.22
C HIS A 224 -14.02 -13.46 0.10
N MET A 225 -15.34 -13.46 -0.09
CA MET A 225 -16.12 -14.66 -0.33
C MET A 225 -15.69 -15.35 -1.63
N ASP A 226 -15.52 -14.60 -2.72
CA ASP A 226 -15.04 -15.13 -3.99
C ASP A 226 -13.63 -15.74 -3.84
N SER A 227 -12.75 -15.05 -3.11
CA SER A 227 -11.40 -15.54 -2.80
C SER A 227 -11.44 -16.83 -1.97
N LEU A 228 -12.31 -16.91 -0.96
CA LEU A 228 -12.48 -18.11 -0.14
C LEU A 228 -13.05 -19.27 -0.94
N GLN A 229 -14.05 -19.03 -1.79
CA GLN A 229 -14.58 -20.06 -2.67
C GLN A 229 -13.53 -20.55 -3.67
N TRP A 230 -12.70 -19.64 -4.19
CA TRP A 230 -11.58 -20.02 -5.05
C TRP A 230 -10.57 -20.90 -4.31
N ILE A 231 -10.22 -20.54 -3.08
CA ILE A 231 -9.34 -21.35 -2.22
C ILE A 231 -9.94 -22.72 -1.94
N ASP A 232 -11.24 -22.80 -1.59
CA ASP A 232 -11.91 -24.08 -1.31
C ASP A 232 -11.92 -25.00 -2.54
N ARG A 233 -12.28 -24.46 -3.72
CA ARG A 233 -12.23 -25.20 -4.98
C ARG A 233 -10.82 -25.70 -5.28
N ASN A 234 -9.81 -24.84 -5.16
CA ASN A 234 -8.43 -25.18 -5.45
C ASN A 234 -7.87 -26.20 -4.44
N SER A 235 -8.22 -26.05 -3.16
CA SER A 235 -7.92 -27.02 -2.10
C SER A 235 -8.56 -28.38 -2.38
N GLY A 236 -9.82 -28.39 -2.84
CA GLY A 236 -10.50 -29.60 -3.28
C GLY A 236 -9.83 -30.27 -4.49
N ILE A 237 -9.33 -29.49 -5.46
CA ILE A 237 -8.54 -30.01 -6.58
C ILE A 237 -7.22 -30.60 -6.08
N LEU A 238 -6.51 -29.89 -5.21
CA LEU A 238 -5.23 -30.34 -4.66
C LEU A 238 -5.41 -31.64 -3.86
N ARG A 239 -6.44 -31.72 -3.02
CA ARG A 239 -6.79 -32.93 -2.27
C ARG A 239 -7.03 -34.12 -3.20
N ARG A 240 -7.81 -33.95 -4.27
CA ARG A 240 -8.01 -35.01 -5.28
C ARG A 240 -6.70 -35.42 -5.97
N LYS A 241 -5.83 -34.47 -6.31
CA LYS A 241 -4.50 -34.78 -6.88
C LYS A 241 -3.63 -35.56 -5.89
N VAL A 242 -3.68 -35.23 -4.60
CA VAL A 242 -2.97 -35.97 -3.55
C VAL A 242 -3.52 -37.39 -3.41
N GLU A 243 -4.85 -37.55 -3.35
CA GLU A 243 -5.50 -38.87 -3.30
C GLU A 243 -5.14 -39.74 -4.51
N GLU A 244 -5.09 -39.16 -5.71
CA GLU A 244 -4.65 -39.85 -6.93
C GLU A 244 -3.20 -40.32 -6.82
N VAL A 245 -2.29 -39.45 -6.36
CA VAL A 245 -0.87 -39.80 -6.15
C VAL A 245 -0.74 -40.90 -5.09
N THR A 246 -1.47 -40.81 -3.98
CA THR A 246 -1.49 -41.85 -2.95
C THR A 246 -1.98 -43.18 -3.51
N ARG A 247 -3.06 -43.18 -4.30
CA ARG A 247 -3.58 -44.39 -4.94
C ARG A 247 -2.57 -45.01 -5.90
N VAL A 248 -1.90 -44.20 -6.71
CA VAL A 248 -0.84 -44.67 -7.62
C VAL A 248 0.31 -45.27 -6.82
N PHE A 249 0.75 -44.62 -5.74
CA PHE A 249 1.79 -45.15 -4.86
C PHE A 249 1.41 -46.50 -4.24
N GLU A 250 0.17 -46.62 -3.76
CA GLU A 250 -0.34 -47.89 -3.25
C GLU A 250 -0.37 -48.97 -4.33
N ASP A 251 -0.81 -48.66 -5.55
CA ASP A 251 -0.83 -49.62 -6.67
C ASP A 251 0.59 -50.08 -7.05
N TYR A 252 1.55 -49.16 -7.10
CA TYR A 252 2.97 -49.49 -7.28
C TYR A 252 3.49 -50.40 -6.16
N HIS A 253 3.15 -50.11 -4.91
CA HIS A 253 3.55 -50.91 -3.77
C HIS A 253 2.93 -52.32 -3.82
N HIS A 254 1.63 -52.43 -4.13
CA HIS A 254 0.95 -53.72 -4.31
C HIS A 254 1.58 -54.53 -5.44
N LYS A 255 1.89 -53.90 -6.57
CA LYS A 255 2.55 -54.56 -7.71
C LYS A 255 3.97 -55.01 -7.39
N ALA A 256 4.72 -54.22 -6.62
CA ALA A 256 6.06 -54.57 -6.15
C ALA A 256 6.03 -55.75 -5.17
N HIS A 257 5.07 -55.79 -4.25
CA HIS A 257 4.86 -56.93 -3.35
C HIS A 257 4.45 -58.19 -4.11
N ALA A 258 3.52 -58.07 -5.06
CA ALA A 258 3.11 -59.19 -5.91
C ALA A 258 4.30 -59.77 -6.70
N TYR A 259 5.17 -58.90 -7.24
CA TYR A 259 6.40 -59.33 -7.91
C TYR A 259 7.33 -60.07 -6.94
N ASN A 260 7.60 -59.51 -5.76
CA ASN A 260 8.54 -60.09 -4.79
C ASN A 260 8.08 -61.46 -4.28
N VAL A 261 6.79 -61.61 -4.00
CA VAL A 261 6.17 -62.88 -3.60
C VAL A 261 6.32 -63.91 -4.72
N ASN A 262 6.08 -63.53 -5.98
CA ASN A 262 6.17 -64.46 -7.11
C ASN A 262 7.63 -64.93 -7.35
N THR A 263 8.63 -64.07 -7.12
CA THR A 263 10.06 -64.47 -7.15
C THR A 263 10.50 -65.29 -5.93
N ALA A 264 9.81 -65.20 -4.79
CA ALA A 264 10.16 -65.99 -3.60
C ALA A 264 9.60 -67.44 -3.63
N PHE A 265 8.65 -67.72 -4.53
CA PHE A 265 8.03 -69.04 -4.69
C PHE A 265 8.57 -69.85 -5.89
N TYR A 266 9.61 -69.34 -6.58
CA TYR A 266 10.40 -70.06 -7.59
C TYR A 266 11.80 -70.34 -7.07
#